data_AF-A0A1H3S8H8-F1
#
_entry.id   AF-A0A1H3S8H8-F1
#
_cell.length_a   1.000
_cell.length_b   1.000
_cell.length_c   1.000
_cell.angle_alpha   90.00
_cell.angle_beta   90.00
_cell.angle_gamma   90.00
#
_symmetry.space_group_name_H-M   'P 1'
#
loop_
_entity.id
_entity.type
_entity.pdbx_description
1 polymer ?
#
loop_
_entity_poly.entity_id
_entity_poly.type
_entity_poly.pdbx_seq_one_letter_code
_entity_poly.pdbx_strand_id
1 'polypeptide(L)'
;MELTAAAFLSELDARRSDAELAKYERYFPLAERGDDVFIGVRMGEIFALAKERTALPLDEIEVLLESPVHEARVAAVSVMDFQARARSTTPSRRHELFELYLRRHDRIDTWDLVDRSAIHVLGDYLVDHPRDVLDELARSAHPTHSGWRGCSSTTPPTWCRRRWAGWCARPEARG
;
A
#
# COMPACT_ATOMS: atom_id res chain seq x y z
N MET A 1 13.96 8.78 -18.54
CA MET A 1 13.03 7.87 -17.85
C MET A 1 11.66 8.50 -17.95
N GLU A 2 10.73 7.84 -18.62
CA GLU A 2 9.36 8.34 -18.75
C GLU A 2 8.61 8.09 -17.43
N LEU A 3 7.92 9.12 -16.94
CA LEU A 3 7.15 9.09 -15.69
C LEU A 3 5.67 8.86 -15.99
N THR A 4 5.37 7.79 -16.71
CA THR A 4 4.01 7.37 -17.06
C THR A 4 3.75 5.95 -16.57
N ALA A 5 2.50 5.64 -16.26
CA ALA A 5 2.04 4.30 -15.90
C ALA A 5 2.26 3.33 -17.05
N ALA A 6 2.04 3.76 -18.30
CA ALA A 6 2.28 2.92 -19.48
C ALA A 6 3.75 2.47 -19.58
N ALA A 7 4.70 3.39 -19.42
CA ALA A 7 6.13 3.06 -19.41
C ALA A 7 6.52 2.21 -18.19
N PHE A 8 5.83 2.38 -17.06
CA PHE A 8 6.02 1.55 -15.88
C PHE A 8 5.54 0.12 -16.14
N LEU A 9 4.32 -0.06 -16.63
CA LEU A 9 3.69 -1.34 -16.90
C LEU A 9 4.46 -2.12 -17.96
N SER A 10 4.91 -1.46 -19.03
CA SER A 10 5.75 -2.11 -20.05
C SER A 10 7.05 -2.65 -19.46
N GLU A 11 7.68 -1.88 -18.57
CA GLU A 11 8.93 -2.28 -17.94
C GLU A 11 8.73 -3.38 -16.87
N LEU A 12 7.59 -3.35 -16.20
CA LEU A 12 7.18 -4.37 -15.24
C LEU A 12 6.90 -5.70 -15.95
N ASP A 13 6.15 -5.69 -17.05
CA ASP A 13 5.84 -6.90 -17.83
C ASP A 13 7.10 -7.53 -18.44
N ALA A 14 8.09 -6.73 -18.83
CA ALA A 14 9.40 -7.22 -19.29
C ALA A 14 10.18 -8.02 -18.22
N ARG A 15 9.80 -7.94 -16.94
CA ARG A 15 10.39 -8.68 -15.81
C ARG A 15 9.57 -9.90 -15.39
N ARG A 16 8.48 -10.21 -16.11
CA ARG A 16 7.62 -11.38 -15.87
C ARG A 16 8.46 -12.67 -15.76
N SER A 17 8.12 -13.53 -14.81
CA SER A 17 8.78 -14.82 -14.64
C SER A 17 7.82 -15.89 -14.13
N ASP A 18 7.58 -16.91 -14.95
CA ASP A 18 6.75 -18.07 -14.57
C ASP A 18 7.34 -18.83 -13.36
N ALA A 19 8.68 -18.85 -13.25
CA ALA A 19 9.36 -19.49 -12.14
C ALA A 19 9.15 -18.77 -10.79
N GLU A 20 9.02 -17.44 -10.81
CA GLU A 20 8.66 -16.66 -9.61
C GLU A 20 7.15 -16.68 -9.37
N LEU A 21 6.34 -16.67 -10.43
CA LEU A 21 4.88 -16.83 -10.35
C LEU A 21 4.49 -18.14 -9.63
N ALA A 22 5.17 -19.24 -9.91
CA ALA A 22 4.96 -20.51 -9.22
C ALA A 22 5.20 -20.41 -7.70
N LYS A 23 6.09 -19.51 -7.25
CA LYS A 23 6.33 -19.29 -5.82
C LYS A 23 5.22 -18.47 -5.18
N TYR A 24 4.52 -17.64 -5.94
CA TYR A 24 3.43 -16.82 -5.44
C TYR A 24 2.24 -17.66 -4.99
N GLU A 25 2.03 -18.86 -5.54
CA GLU A 25 0.97 -19.78 -5.06
C GLU A 25 1.08 -20.09 -3.56
N ARG A 26 2.30 -20.10 -3.00
CA ARG A 26 2.51 -20.31 -1.57
C ARG A 26 1.99 -19.16 -0.71
N TYR A 27 2.05 -17.93 -1.22
CA TYR A 27 1.73 -16.71 -0.46
C TYR A 27 0.36 -16.13 -0.81
N PHE A 28 -0.10 -16.37 -2.03
CA PHE A 28 -1.38 -15.96 -2.59
C PHE A 28 -2.06 -17.21 -3.19
N PRO A 29 -2.69 -18.06 -2.38
CA PRO A 29 -3.43 -19.22 -2.86
C PRO A 29 -4.58 -18.79 -3.78
N LEU A 30 -4.90 -19.60 -4.80
CA LEU A 30 -5.96 -19.29 -5.79
C LEU A 30 -7.31 -18.89 -5.17
N ALA A 31 -7.67 -19.48 -4.02
CA ALA A 31 -8.90 -19.15 -3.30
C ALA A 31 -8.92 -17.71 -2.71
N GLU A 32 -7.76 -17.11 -2.53
CA GLU A 32 -7.57 -15.76 -1.97
C GLU A 32 -7.25 -14.72 -3.04
N ARG A 33 -7.02 -15.13 -4.30
CA ARG A 33 -6.64 -14.22 -5.39
C ARG A 33 -7.80 -13.39 -5.93
N GLY A 34 -9.06 -13.80 -5.74
CA GLY A 34 -10.19 -13.10 -6.34
C GLY A 34 -10.01 -12.92 -7.85
N ASP A 35 -10.12 -11.68 -8.33
CA ASP A 35 -9.91 -11.28 -9.73
C ASP A 35 -8.45 -10.85 -10.06
N ASP A 36 -7.52 -11.03 -9.11
CA ASP A 36 -6.14 -10.55 -9.26
C ASP A 36 -5.31 -11.38 -10.23
N VAL A 37 -4.61 -10.67 -11.12
CA VAL A 37 -3.65 -11.23 -12.06
C VAL A 37 -2.24 -11.07 -11.50
N PHE A 38 -1.49 -12.17 -11.42
CA PHE A 38 -0.09 -12.16 -11.03
C PHE A 38 0.79 -12.49 -12.23
N ILE A 39 1.91 -11.78 -12.37
CA ILE A 39 2.86 -11.94 -13.48
C ILE A 39 4.25 -12.44 -13.02
N GLY A 40 4.46 -12.63 -11.72
CA GLY A 40 5.68 -13.23 -11.18
C GLY A 40 6.90 -12.34 -11.30
N VAL A 41 6.76 -11.04 -11.03
CA VAL A 41 7.93 -10.14 -10.88
C VAL A 41 8.39 -10.16 -9.44
N ARG A 42 9.70 -10.23 -9.17
CA ARG A 42 10.19 -10.24 -7.79
C ARG A 42 9.87 -8.93 -7.07
N MET A 43 9.37 -9.02 -5.83
CA MET A 43 9.06 -7.85 -4.99
C MET A 43 10.23 -6.85 -4.90
N GLY A 44 11.48 -7.33 -4.81
CA GLY A 44 12.66 -6.46 -4.79
C GLY A 44 12.83 -5.64 -6.08
N GLU A 45 12.50 -6.20 -7.24
CA GLU A 45 12.55 -5.49 -8.53
C GLU A 45 11.43 -4.46 -8.64
N ILE A 46 10.22 -4.80 -8.14
CA ILE A 46 9.10 -3.86 -8.07
C ILE A 46 9.48 -2.64 -7.22
N PHE A 47 10.07 -2.87 -6.04
CA PHE A 47 10.48 -1.80 -5.15
C PHE A 47 11.63 -0.96 -5.72
N ALA A 48 12.59 -1.58 -6.41
CA ALA A 48 13.65 -0.86 -7.11
C ALA A 48 13.06 0.05 -8.20
N LEU A 49 12.16 -0.49 -9.01
CA LEU A 49 11.52 0.25 -10.10
C LEU A 49 10.65 1.41 -9.59
N ALA A 50 9.88 1.18 -8.52
CA ALA A 50 9.09 2.21 -7.86
C ALA A 50 9.98 3.32 -7.27
N LYS A 51 11.15 2.96 -6.72
CA LYS A 51 12.10 3.93 -6.15
C LYS A 51 12.72 4.81 -7.24
N GLU A 52 13.10 4.23 -8.38
CA GLU A 52 13.60 4.98 -9.53
C GLU A 52 12.57 5.99 -10.03
N ARG A 53 11.29 5.59 -10.07
CA ARG A 53 10.17 6.44 -10.50
C ARG A 53 9.40 7.09 -9.34
N THR A 54 10.09 7.44 -8.25
CA THR A 54 9.42 8.10 -7.10
C THR A 54 8.71 9.40 -7.50
N ALA A 55 9.14 10.07 -8.56
CA ALA A 55 8.52 11.31 -9.07
C ALA A 55 7.24 11.08 -9.91
N LEU A 56 6.67 9.87 -9.94
CA LEU A 56 5.45 9.59 -10.69
C LEU A 56 4.30 10.56 -10.26
N PRO A 57 3.62 11.20 -11.21
CA PRO A 57 2.42 12.01 -10.97
C PRO A 57 1.30 11.21 -10.29
N LEU A 58 0.37 11.90 -9.59
CA LEU A 58 -0.68 11.26 -8.79
C LEU A 58 -1.68 10.48 -9.66
N ASP A 59 -2.04 11.05 -10.81
CA ASP A 59 -2.89 10.45 -11.84
C ASP A 59 -2.27 9.17 -12.41
N GLU A 60 -0.96 9.16 -12.66
CA GLU A 60 -0.26 7.96 -13.11
C GLU A 60 -0.17 6.88 -12.03
N ILE A 61 -0.04 7.27 -10.76
CA ILE A 61 -0.14 6.31 -9.63
C ILE A 61 -1.54 5.69 -9.60
N GLU A 62 -2.58 6.50 -9.81
CA GLU A 62 -3.96 6.02 -9.85
C GLU A 62 -4.18 5.04 -11.00
N VAL A 63 -3.64 5.30 -12.19
CA VAL A 63 -3.67 4.35 -13.33
C VAL A 63 -3.03 3.01 -12.96
N LEU A 64 -1.91 3.02 -12.22
CA LEU A 64 -1.29 1.78 -11.74
C LEU A 64 -2.15 1.05 -10.71
N LEU A 65 -2.88 1.77 -9.84
CA LEU A 65 -3.83 1.20 -8.90
C LEU A 65 -5.05 0.56 -9.59
N GLU A 66 -5.46 1.06 -10.76
CA GLU A 66 -6.59 0.50 -11.52
C GLU A 66 -6.24 -0.82 -12.22
N SER A 67 -4.95 -1.13 -12.36
CA SER A 67 -4.48 -2.32 -13.05
C SER A 67 -4.97 -3.60 -12.35
N PRO A 68 -5.45 -4.60 -13.10
CA PRO A 68 -5.77 -5.91 -12.53
C PRO A 68 -4.50 -6.69 -12.12
N VAL A 69 -3.31 -6.20 -12.50
CA VAL A 69 -2.04 -6.85 -12.16
C VAL A 69 -1.63 -6.47 -10.74
N HIS A 70 -1.52 -7.46 -9.85
CA HIS A 70 -1.13 -7.27 -8.45
C HIS A 70 0.20 -6.52 -8.33
N GLU A 71 1.22 -6.92 -9.08
CA GLU A 71 2.54 -6.29 -9.07
C GLU A 71 2.51 -4.81 -9.48
N ALA A 72 1.56 -4.40 -10.32
CA ALA A 72 1.37 -3.00 -10.69
C ALA A 72 0.79 -2.20 -9.52
N ARG A 73 -0.16 -2.76 -8.77
CA ARG A 73 -0.70 -2.15 -7.55
C ARG A 73 0.37 -2.06 -6.46
N VAL A 74 1.20 -3.09 -6.30
CA VAL A 74 2.36 -3.08 -5.39
C VAL A 74 3.34 -1.97 -5.77
N ALA A 75 3.58 -1.76 -7.07
CA ALA A 75 4.40 -0.66 -7.54
C ALA A 75 3.80 0.70 -7.18
N ALA A 76 2.49 0.89 -7.43
CA ALA A 76 1.79 2.14 -7.14
C ALA A 76 1.90 2.54 -5.66
N VAL A 77 1.54 1.62 -4.75
CA VAL A 77 1.62 1.89 -3.31
C VAL A 77 3.06 2.03 -2.83
N SER A 78 4.03 1.41 -3.51
CA SER A 78 5.46 1.63 -3.24
C SER A 78 5.93 3.02 -3.65
N VAL A 79 5.45 3.55 -4.78
CA VAL A 79 5.73 4.94 -5.17
C VAL A 79 5.12 5.90 -4.14
N MET A 80 3.87 5.67 -3.73
CA MET A 80 3.21 6.47 -2.69
C MET A 80 4.01 6.45 -1.38
N ASP A 81 4.47 5.28 -0.94
CA ASP A 81 5.35 5.13 0.22
C ASP A 81 6.63 5.97 0.09
N PHE A 82 7.34 5.83 -1.03
CA PHE A 82 8.59 6.56 -1.26
C PHE A 82 8.39 8.07 -1.29
N GLN A 83 7.28 8.54 -1.87
CA GLN A 83 6.91 9.95 -1.82
C GLN A 83 6.58 10.38 -0.38
N ALA A 84 5.73 9.65 0.33
CA ALA A 84 5.30 10.05 1.67
C ALA A 84 6.46 10.09 2.68
N ARG A 85 7.39 9.13 2.63
CA ARG A 85 8.55 9.10 3.55
C ARG A 85 9.64 10.12 3.24
N ALA A 86 9.63 10.73 2.04
CA ALA A 86 10.70 11.66 1.67
C ALA A 86 10.62 12.94 2.50
N ARG A 87 11.78 13.41 2.99
CA ARG A 87 11.88 14.63 3.82
C ARG A 87 11.49 15.89 3.07
N SER A 88 11.60 15.87 1.74
CA SER A 88 11.24 16.98 0.85
C SER A 88 9.75 17.05 0.53
N THR A 89 8.95 16.09 0.96
CA THR A 89 7.53 16.02 0.61
C THR A 89 6.73 17.06 1.37
N THR A 90 6.07 17.94 0.62
CA THR A 90 5.28 19.05 1.15
C THR A 90 4.04 18.54 1.88
N PRO A 91 3.46 19.32 2.81
CA PRO A 91 2.20 18.98 3.45
C PRO A 91 1.06 18.74 2.46
N SER A 92 0.94 19.57 1.42
CA SER A 92 -0.06 19.39 0.36
C SER A 92 0.12 18.06 -0.36
N ARG A 93 1.35 17.66 -0.69
CA ARG A 93 1.60 16.37 -1.33
C ARG A 93 1.30 15.19 -0.43
N ARG A 94 1.57 15.30 0.88
CA ARG A 94 1.18 14.27 1.87
C ARG A 94 -0.33 14.12 1.92
N HIS A 95 -1.07 15.23 1.90
CA HIS A 95 -2.53 15.22 1.86
C HIS A 95 -3.06 14.57 0.57
N GLU A 96 -2.52 14.91 -0.60
CA GLU A 96 -2.90 14.26 -1.87
C GLU A 96 -2.71 12.74 -1.85
N LEU A 97 -1.59 12.25 -1.30
CA LEU A 97 -1.32 10.81 -1.17
C LEU A 97 -2.29 10.13 -0.20
N PHE A 98 -2.61 10.80 0.92
CA PHE A 98 -3.58 10.34 1.90
C PHE A 98 -4.99 10.23 1.29
N GLU A 99 -5.44 11.27 0.58
CA GLU A 99 -6.74 11.28 -0.11
C GLU A 99 -6.82 10.18 -1.17
N LEU A 100 -5.76 10.01 -1.97
CA LEU A 100 -5.71 8.93 -2.95
C LEU A 100 -5.80 7.55 -2.28
N TYR A 101 -5.09 7.34 -1.17
CA TYR A 101 -5.12 6.09 -0.42
C TYR A 101 -6.52 5.74 0.07
N LEU A 102 -7.25 6.72 0.61
CA LEU A 102 -8.62 6.50 1.10
C LEU A 102 -9.59 6.30 -0.05
N ARG A 103 -9.51 7.15 -1.10
CA ARG A 103 -10.39 7.07 -2.27
C ARG A 103 -10.24 5.75 -3.01
N ARG A 104 -9.01 5.24 -3.12
CA ARG A 104 -8.68 4.00 -3.85
C ARG A 104 -8.40 2.83 -2.94
N HIS A 105 -8.93 2.86 -1.72
CA HIS A 105 -8.78 1.75 -0.79
C HIS A 105 -9.42 0.45 -1.32
N ASP A 106 -10.40 0.56 -2.23
CA ASP A 106 -10.96 -0.55 -3.00
C ASP A 106 -9.90 -1.31 -3.83
N ARG A 107 -8.76 -0.67 -4.14
CA ARG A 107 -7.63 -1.26 -4.87
C ARG A 107 -6.46 -1.65 -3.98
N ILE A 108 -6.51 -1.30 -2.70
CA ILE A 108 -5.48 -1.60 -1.68
C ILE A 108 -6.08 -2.65 -0.72
N ASP A 109 -6.42 -3.80 -1.29
CA ASP A 109 -7.30 -4.81 -0.70
C ASP A 109 -6.58 -6.10 -0.31
N THR A 110 -5.25 -6.14 -0.42
CA THR A 110 -4.42 -7.22 0.10
C THR A 110 -3.51 -6.72 1.23
N TRP A 111 -3.13 -7.62 2.13
CA TRP A 111 -2.33 -7.30 3.32
C TRP A 111 -0.96 -6.69 2.97
N ASP A 112 -0.35 -7.09 1.85
CA ASP A 112 0.97 -6.62 1.43
C ASP A 112 0.93 -5.19 0.90
N LEU A 113 -0.14 -4.79 0.20
CA LEU A 113 -0.35 -3.41 -0.25
C LEU A 113 -0.52 -2.45 0.92
N VAL A 114 -1.35 -2.85 1.89
CA VAL A 114 -1.56 -2.10 3.14
C VAL A 114 -0.26 -1.98 3.93
N ASP A 115 0.42 -3.09 4.20
CA ASP A 115 1.69 -3.11 4.94
C ASP A 115 2.77 -2.26 4.25
N ARG A 116 2.77 -2.21 2.92
CA ARG A 116 3.78 -1.48 2.15
C ARG A 116 3.70 0.03 2.31
N SER A 117 2.50 0.59 2.46
CA SER A 117 2.24 2.02 2.28
C SER A 117 1.58 2.71 3.45
N ALA A 118 0.78 2.00 4.26
CA ALA A 118 -0.03 2.61 5.30
C ALA A 118 0.83 3.32 6.37
N ILE A 119 2.07 2.87 6.65
CA ILE A 119 2.91 3.47 7.69
C ILE A 119 3.20 4.93 7.36
N HIS A 120 3.58 5.20 6.13
CA HIS A 120 4.03 6.53 5.70
C HIS A 120 2.91 7.35 5.08
N VAL A 121 1.97 6.73 4.37
CA VAL A 121 0.88 7.45 3.69
C VAL A 121 -0.24 7.81 4.67
N LEU A 122 -0.72 6.84 5.46
CA LEU A 122 -1.74 7.09 6.49
C LEU A 122 -1.11 7.52 7.80
N GLY A 123 -0.17 6.73 8.31
CA GLY A 123 0.41 6.92 9.64
C GLY A 123 1.02 8.30 9.78
N ASP A 124 2.11 8.59 9.07
CA ASP A 124 2.81 9.88 9.21
C ASP A 124 1.89 11.09 8.99
N TYR A 125 0.85 10.97 8.16
CA TYR A 125 -0.16 12.02 7.98
C TYR A 125 -1.04 12.20 9.23
N LEU A 126 -1.54 11.10 9.80
CA LEU A 126 -2.45 11.09 10.97
C LEU A 126 -1.75 11.37 12.32
N VAL A 127 -0.44 11.63 12.33
CA VAL A 127 0.26 12.06 13.56
C VAL A 127 -0.35 13.36 14.10
N ASP A 128 -0.60 14.31 13.19
CA ASP A 128 -1.07 15.66 13.50
C ASP A 128 -2.52 15.92 13.05
N HIS A 129 -3.26 14.86 12.69
CA HIS A 129 -4.65 14.94 12.19
C HIS A 129 -5.61 14.04 13.00
N PRO A 130 -6.93 14.31 12.96
CA PRO A 130 -7.93 13.45 13.59
C PRO A 130 -7.87 12.01 13.06
N ARG A 131 -8.07 11.04 13.95
CA ARG A 131 -7.84 9.60 13.67
C ARG A 131 -9.12 8.80 13.49
N ASP A 132 -10.27 9.47 13.50
CA ASP A 132 -11.62 8.94 13.33
C ASP A 132 -11.76 8.14 12.02
N VAL A 133 -10.97 8.48 11.00
CA VAL A 133 -10.86 7.68 9.76
C VAL A 133 -10.37 6.25 10.02
N LEU A 134 -9.50 6.02 11.00
CA LEU A 134 -9.04 4.67 11.36
C LEU A 134 -10.17 3.83 11.95
N ASP A 135 -11.07 4.46 12.72
CA ASP A 135 -12.24 3.80 13.29
C ASP A 135 -13.28 3.49 12.21
N GLU A 136 -13.43 4.36 11.20
CA GLU A 136 -14.25 4.08 10.02
C GLU A 136 -13.69 2.91 9.21
N LEU A 137 -12.39 2.93 8.91
CA LEU A 137 -11.73 1.82 8.25
C LEU A 137 -11.92 0.53 9.07
N ALA A 138 -11.64 0.52 10.37
CA ALA A 138 -11.82 -0.69 11.20
C ALA A 138 -13.26 -1.24 11.22
N ARG A 139 -14.27 -0.38 11.06
CA ARG A 139 -15.68 -0.81 11.04
C ARG A 139 -16.13 -1.37 9.70
N SER A 140 -15.49 -0.99 8.60
CA SER A 140 -15.91 -1.40 7.27
C SER A 140 -15.89 -2.93 7.07
N ALA A 141 -16.67 -3.40 6.11
CA ALA A 141 -16.81 -4.81 5.76
C ALA A 141 -15.71 -5.32 4.80
N HIS A 142 -14.76 -4.47 4.40
CA HIS A 142 -13.69 -4.87 3.50
C HIS A 142 -12.79 -5.94 4.14
N PRO A 143 -12.35 -6.97 3.38
CA PRO A 143 -11.64 -8.14 3.94
C PRO A 143 -10.39 -7.78 4.76
N THR A 144 -9.60 -6.81 4.28
CA THR A 144 -8.40 -6.29 4.96
C THR A 144 -8.71 -5.47 6.21
N HIS A 145 -9.94 -4.95 6.36
CA HIS A 145 -10.36 -4.10 7.48
C HIS A 145 -10.65 -4.90 8.76
N SER A 146 -10.88 -6.21 8.63
CA SER A 146 -10.95 -7.12 9.77
C SER A 146 -9.65 -7.12 10.60
N GLY A 147 -8.50 -6.84 9.97
CA GLY A 147 -7.20 -6.64 10.63
C GLY A 147 -7.07 -5.32 11.41
N TRP A 148 -7.79 -4.28 10.97
CA TRP A 148 -7.82 -2.95 11.61
C TRP A 148 -8.68 -2.93 12.88
N ARG A 149 -9.65 -3.84 13.03
CA ARG A 149 -10.38 -4.06 14.29
C ARG A 149 -9.45 -4.33 15.48
N GLY A 150 -8.24 -4.82 15.21
CA GLY A 150 -7.19 -5.03 16.18
C GLY A 150 -6.43 -3.77 16.60
N CYS A 151 -6.28 -2.78 15.70
CA CYS A 151 -5.49 -1.56 15.94
C CYS A 151 -6.15 -0.61 16.95
N SER A 152 -7.48 -0.60 17.04
CA SER A 152 -8.24 0.17 18.05
C SER A 152 -8.46 -0.59 19.36
N SER A 153 -8.03 -1.85 19.45
CA SER A 153 -8.18 -2.70 20.63
C SER A 153 -6.89 -2.80 21.43
N THR A 154 -7.00 -3.01 22.75
CA THR A 154 -5.86 -3.26 23.66
C THR A 154 -5.06 -4.52 23.27
N THR A 155 -5.51 -5.34 22.31
CA THR A 155 -4.95 -6.67 22.03
C THR A 155 -5.05 -7.05 20.54
N PRO A 156 -4.23 -6.45 19.65
CA PRO A 156 -4.27 -6.69 18.19
C PRO A 156 -3.86 -8.13 17.78
N PRO A 157 -4.30 -8.65 16.60
CA PRO A 157 -3.78 -9.89 16.02
C PRO A 157 -2.25 -9.89 15.93
N THR A 158 -1.63 -11.07 16.01
CA THR A 158 -0.16 -11.22 16.13
C THR A 158 0.64 -10.63 14.97
N TRP A 159 0.09 -10.60 13.75
CA TRP A 159 0.69 -9.91 12.60
C TRP A 159 0.73 -8.39 12.80
N CYS A 160 -0.40 -7.79 13.20
CA CYS A 160 -0.52 -6.38 13.56
C CYS A 160 0.41 -6.02 14.74
N ARG A 161 0.45 -6.87 15.77
CA ARG A 161 1.28 -6.67 16.97
C ARG A 161 2.79 -6.79 16.75
N ARG A 162 3.25 -7.50 15.72
CA ARG A 162 4.70 -7.62 15.39
C ARG A 162 5.20 -6.47 14.52
N ARG A 163 4.34 -5.88 13.68
CA ARG A 163 4.76 -4.90 12.66
C ARG A 163 4.30 -3.47 12.97
N TRP A 164 3.23 -3.31 13.75
CA TRP A 164 2.60 -2.02 14.09
C TRP A 164 2.58 -1.73 15.60
N ALA A 165 3.40 -2.43 16.39
CA ALA A 165 3.52 -2.27 17.84
C ALA A 165 3.76 -0.83 18.29
N GLY A 166 4.56 -0.07 17.53
CA GLY A 166 4.89 1.32 17.85
C GLY A 166 3.74 2.31 17.64
N TRP A 167 2.75 1.96 16.82
CA TRP A 167 1.58 2.79 16.52
C TRP A 167 0.43 2.52 17.50
N CYS A 168 0.20 1.25 17.84
CA CYS A 168 -0.82 0.87 18.84
C CYS A 168 -0.44 1.30 20.28
N ALA A 169 0.85 1.54 20.56
CA ALA A 169 1.36 1.76 21.92
C ALA A 169 1.67 3.22 22.27
N ARG A 170 1.36 4.21 21.41
CA ARG A 170 1.51 5.62 21.83
C ARG A 170 0.29 6.01 22.66
N PRO A 171 0.44 6.27 23.98
CA PRO A 171 -0.66 6.78 24.77
C PRO A 171 -1.13 8.09 24.15
N GLU A 172 -2.44 8.20 24.00
CA GLU A 172 -3.16 9.44 23.78
C GLU A 172 -2.56 10.50 24.71
N ALA A 173 -1.87 11.49 24.13
CA ALA A 173 -1.39 12.64 24.87
C ALA A 173 -2.63 13.43 25.30
N ARG A 174 -3.21 13.03 26.42
CA ARG A 174 -4.27 13.76 27.11
C ARG A 174 -3.73 15.13 27.48
N GLY A 175 -4.45 16.16 27.05
CA GLY A 175 -4.34 17.51 27.63
C GLY A 175 -4.76 17.54 29.08
#